data_AF-J9R0D7-F1
#
_entry.id   AF-J9R0D7-F1
#
_cell.length_a   1.000
_cell.length_b   1.000
_cell.length_c   1.000
_cell.angle_alpha   90.00
_cell.angle_beta   90.00
_cell.angle_gamma   90.00
#
_symmetry.space_group_name_H-M   'P 1'
#
loop_
_entity.id
_entity.type
_entity.pdbx_description
1 polymer ?
#
loop_
_entity_poly.entity_id
_entity_poly.type
_entity_poly.pdbx_seq_one_letter_code
_entity_poly.pdbx_strand_id
1 'polypeptide(L)'
;MKKLNIYFTAGIPQLEDTAEIIKIIQEAGADMMEIGMPYSDPVADGEVIQQAHIKALENGMSIEKLFEQLAKTKGEIHIPIILMGYINPVLSYGFEKFC
;
A
#
# COMPACT_ATOMS: atom_id res chain seq x y z
N MET A 1 15.99 -2.19 -21.22
CA MET A 1 15.32 -0.92 -20.85
C MET A 1 15.24 -0.88 -19.33
N LYS A 2 15.46 0.27 -18.68
CA LYS A 2 15.35 0.38 -17.20
C LYS A 2 13.87 0.34 -16.80
N LYS A 3 13.59 -0.14 -15.58
CA LYS A 3 12.24 -0.23 -15.01
C LYS A 3 12.00 0.91 -14.02
N LEU A 4 10.79 1.46 -14.00
CA LEU A 4 10.32 2.45 -13.03
C LEU A 4 9.34 1.81 -12.06
N ASN A 5 9.67 1.85 -10.76
CA ASN A 5 8.82 1.38 -9.67
C ASN A 5 8.47 2.56 -8.77
N ILE A 6 7.19 2.70 -8.42
CA ILE A 6 6.71 3.76 -7.54
C ILE A 6 6.22 3.13 -6.23
N TYR A 7 6.76 3.60 -5.11
CA TYR A 7 6.31 3.24 -3.77
C TYR A 7 5.39 4.34 -3.21
N PHE A 8 4.30 3.94 -2.55
CA PHE A 8 3.52 4.82 -1.68
C PHE A 8 2.90 4.03 -0.51
N THR A 9 2.61 4.69 0.61
CA THR A 9 1.93 4.08 1.75
C THR A 9 0.41 4.12 1.56
N ALA A 10 -0.28 3.00 1.78
CA ALA A 10 -1.74 2.96 1.69
C ALA A 10 -2.41 3.85 2.75
N GLY A 11 -3.54 4.46 2.41
CA GLY A 11 -4.35 5.23 3.37
C GLY A 11 -3.88 6.65 3.64
N ILE A 12 -2.94 7.16 2.83
CA ILE A 12 -2.57 8.58 2.79
C ILE A 12 -2.72 9.13 1.36
N PRO A 13 -3.02 10.43 1.17
CA PRO A 13 -3.28 11.44 2.21
C PRO A 13 -4.52 11.22 3.07
N GLN A 14 -5.60 10.66 2.49
CA GLN A 14 -6.80 10.22 3.18
C GLN A 14 -7.00 8.70 3.05
N LEU A 15 -7.84 8.14 3.92
CA LEU A 15 -8.13 6.70 3.96
C LEU A 15 -8.55 6.12 2.60
N GLU A 16 -9.35 6.87 1.84
CA GLU A 16 -9.98 6.39 0.58
C GLU A 16 -9.17 6.70 -0.69
N ASP A 17 -8.03 7.38 -0.59
CA ASP A 17 -7.27 7.84 -1.75
C ASP A 17 -6.46 6.72 -2.42
N THR A 18 -6.23 5.59 -1.74
CA THR A 18 -5.39 4.48 -2.22
C THR A 18 -5.76 4.03 -3.64
N ALA A 19 -7.06 3.86 -3.93
CA ALA A 19 -7.52 3.38 -5.23
C ALA A 19 -7.29 4.40 -6.36
N GLU A 20 -7.45 5.69 -6.07
CA GLU A 20 -7.18 6.77 -7.02
C GLU A 20 -5.68 6.88 -7.31
N ILE A 21 -4.84 6.81 -6.28
CA ILE A 21 -3.37 6.86 -6.41
C ILE A 21 -2.85 5.72 -7.30
N ILE A 22 -3.38 4.50 -7.12
CA ILE A 22 -3.03 3.33 -7.96
C ILE A 22 -3.31 3.61 -9.44
N LYS A 23 -4.48 4.19 -9.76
CA LYS A 23 -4.84 4.54 -11.15
C LYS A 23 -3.90 5.60 -11.72
N ILE A 24 -3.62 6.65 -10.94
CA ILE A 24 -2.70 7.73 -11.33
C ILE A 24 -1.30 7.20 -11.64
N ILE A 25 -0.75 6.33 -10.78
CA ILE A 25 0.60 5.76 -10.98
C ILE A 25 0.67 4.96 -12.28
N GLN A 26 -0.36 4.17 -12.58
CA GLN A 26 -0.45 3.43 -13.83
C GLN A 26 -0.54 4.35 -15.05
N GLU A 27 -1.44 5.34 -15.02
CA GLU A 27 -1.64 6.30 -16.12
C GLU A 27 -0.40 7.16 -16.38
N ALA A 28 0.41 7.40 -15.34
CA ALA A 28 1.68 8.08 -15.44
C ALA A 28 2.80 7.23 -16.09
N GLY A 29 2.55 5.94 -16.35
CA GLY A 29 3.45 5.06 -17.10
C GLY A 29 4.50 4.34 -16.24
N ALA A 30 4.24 4.12 -14.96
CA ALA A 30 5.09 3.25 -14.13
C ALA A 30 5.07 1.80 -14.65
N ASP A 31 6.21 1.09 -14.55
CA ASP A 31 6.26 -0.32 -14.93
C ASP A 31 5.64 -1.25 -13.87
N MET A 32 5.66 -0.81 -12.61
CA MET A 32 5.11 -1.50 -11.45
C MET A 32 4.93 -0.52 -10.27
N MET A 33 4.22 -0.95 -9.24
CA MET A 33 4.08 -0.18 -8.00
C MET A 33 4.22 -1.05 -6.75
N GLU A 34 4.71 -0.42 -5.68
CA GLU A 34 4.75 -0.96 -4.33
C GLU A 34 3.80 -0.19 -3.42
N ILE A 35 3.00 -0.92 -2.67
CA ILE A 35 2.05 -0.37 -1.70
C ILE A 35 2.53 -0.74 -0.30
N GLY A 36 2.92 0.28 0.46
CA GLY A 36 3.29 0.17 1.86
C GLY A 36 2.09 -0.17 2.74
N MET A 37 2.15 -1.32 3.42
CA MET A 37 1.22 -1.70 4.47
C MET A 37 1.62 -0.98 5.78
N PRO A 38 0.79 -0.07 6.30
CA PRO A 38 1.15 0.70 7.48
C PRO A 38 1.31 -0.20 8.71
N TYR A 39 2.28 0.13 9.56
CA TYR A 39 2.64 -0.61 10.76
C TYR A 39 3.03 0.36 11.87
N SER A 40 2.69 0.03 13.12
CA SER A 40 2.89 0.89 14.29
C SER A 40 4.35 1.04 14.70
N ASP A 41 5.18 0.03 14.42
CA ASP A 41 6.59 -0.02 14.85
C ASP A 41 7.56 -0.20 13.65
N PRO A 42 7.59 0.72 12.67
CA PRO A 42 8.38 0.60 11.44
C PRO A 42 9.86 0.99 11.67
N VAL A 43 10.57 0.23 12.50
CA VAL A 43 11.93 0.58 12.96
C VAL A 43 13.00 0.58 11.85
N ALA A 44 12.74 -0.04 10.70
CA ALA A 44 13.69 -0.10 9.59
C ALA A 44 13.51 1.03 8.56
N ASP A 45 12.42 1.80 8.68
CA ASP A 45 12.08 2.83 7.71
C ASP A 45 12.68 4.19 8.05
N GLY A 46 12.91 5.03 7.02
CA GLY A 46 13.29 6.43 7.22
C GLY A 46 12.13 7.28 7.73
N GLU A 47 12.43 8.44 8.32
CA GLU A 47 11.47 9.35 8.96
C GLU A 47 10.23 9.64 8.10
N VAL A 48 10.42 9.88 6.80
CA VAL A 48 9.31 10.17 5.85
C VAL A 48 8.30 9.00 5.80
N ILE A 49 8.78 7.76 5.72
CA ILE A 49 7.92 6.58 5.65
C ILE A 49 7.31 6.29 7.02
N GLN A 50 8.05 6.48 8.12
CA GLN A 50 7.48 6.35 9.47
C GLN A 50 6.30 7.29 9.70
N GLN A 51 6.43 8.56 9.30
CA GLN A 51 5.34 9.54 9.41
C GLN A 51 4.14 9.18 8.52
N ALA A 52 4.41 8.66 7.31
CA ALA A 52 3.35 8.15 6.43
C ALA A 52 2.59 6.98 7.05
N HIS A 53 3.28 6.04 7.69
CA HIS A 53 2.67 4.91 8.40
C HIS A 53 1.80 5.38 9.57
N ILE A 54 2.30 6.30 10.41
CA ILE A 54 1.52 6.88 11.51
C ILE A 54 0.25 7.53 10.97
N LYS A 55 0.38 8.36 9.92
CA LYS A 55 -0.75 9.06 9.34
C LYS A 55 -1.80 8.12 8.73
N ALA A 56 -1.36 7.06 8.05
CA ALA A 56 -2.24 6.03 7.52
C ALA A 56 -3.05 5.33 8.63
N LEU A 57 -2.39 5.00 9.75
CA LEU A 57 -3.05 4.38 10.91
C LEU A 57 -4.04 5.34 11.58
N GLU A 58 -3.69 6.62 11.72
CA GLU A 58 -4.61 7.66 12.21
C GLU A 58 -5.83 7.84 11.31
N ASN A 59 -5.66 7.71 10.00
CA ASN A 59 -6.74 7.73 9.03
C ASN A 59 -7.64 6.47 9.11
N GLY A 60 -7.23 5.43 9.86
CA GLY A 60 -7.99 4.20 10.06
C GLY A 60 -7.65 3.08 9.07
N MET A 61 -6.48 3.13 8.42
CA MET A 61 -6.06 2.09 7.48
C MET A 61 -5.78 0.76 8.19
N SER A 62 -6.19 -0.34 7.57
CA SER A 62 -5.94 -1.71 8.02
C SER A 62 -5.69 -2.64 6.83
N ILE A 63 -5.22 -3.86 7.08
CA ILE A 63 -5.04 -4.87 6.02
C ILE A 63 -6.40 -5.23 5.37
N GLU A 64 -7.47 -5.37 6.17
CA GLU A 64 -8.83 -5.57 5.67
C GLU A 64 -9.24 -4.46 4.71
N LYS A 65 -9.02 -3.20 5.12
CA LYS A 65 -9.41 -2.03 4.33
C LYS A 65 -8.60 -1.92 3.04
N LEU A 66 -7.30 -2.19 3.11
CA LEU A 66 -6.43 -2.23 1.94
C LEU A 66 -6.92 -3.28 0.93
N PHE A 67 -7.19 -4.51 1.37
CA PHE A 67 -7.72 -5.54 0.48
C PHE A 67 -9.10 -5.20 -0.09
N GLU A 68 -9.99 -4.60 0.70
CA GLU A 68 -11.28 -4.11 0.21
C GLU A 68 -11.09 -3.08 -0.92
N GLN A 69 -10.16 -2.15 -0.77
CA GLN A 69 -9.85 -1.13 -1.80
C GLN A 69 -9.21 -1.75 -3.04
N LEU A 70 -8.25 -2.66 -2.89
CA LEU A 70 -7.62 -3.37 -4.01
C LEU A 70 -8.61 -4.24 -4.80
N ALA A 71 -9.58 -4.85 -4.11
CA ALA A 71 -10.64 -5.61 -4.76
C ALA A 71 -11.50 -4.71 -5.68
N LYS A 72 -11.73 -3.45 -5.30
CA LYS A 72 -12.50 -2.49 -6.11
C LYS A 72 -11.75 -2.01 -7.36
N THR A 73 -10.42 -2.04 -7.36
CA THR A 73 -9.60 -1.66 -8.53
C THR A 73 -9.38 -2.82 -9.51
N LYS A 74 -9.87 -4.02 -9.18
CA LYS A 74 -9.68 -5.22 -10.00
C LYS A 74 -10.31 -5.05 -11.38
N GLY A 75 -9.51 -5.29 -12.43
CA GLY A 75 -9.92 -5.14 -13.83
C GLY A 75 -9.61 -3.78 -14.45
N GLU A 76 -9.27 -2.77 -13.63
CA GLU A 76 -8.83 -1.46 -14.11
C GLU A 76 -7.29 -1.34 -14.11
N ILE A 77 -6.63 -2.11 -13.25
CA ILE A 77 -5.18 -2.08 -13.06
C ILE A 77 -4.53 -3.30 -13.72
N HIS A 78 -3.53 -3.05 -14.55
CA HIS A 78 -2.81 -4.05 -15.35
C HIS A 78 -1.31 -4.09 -15.07
N ILE A 79 -0.73 -3.05 -14.44
CA ILE A 79 0.67 -3.10 -13.99
C ILE A 79 0.79 -3.88 -12.67
N PRO A 80 1.92 -4.56 -12.39
CA PRO A 80 2.10 -5.33 -11.16
C PRO A 80 1.99 -4.45 -9.91
N ILE A 81 1.25 -4.94 -8.92
CA ILE A 81 1.17 -4.38 -7.56
C ILE A 81 1.92 -5.33 -6.62
N ILE A 82 2.86 -4.77 -5.85
CA ILE A 82 3.58 -5.48 -4.79
C ILE A 82 3.17 -4.88 -3.45
N LEU A 83 2.79 -5.72 -2.48
CA LEU A 83 2.60 -5.28 -1.11
C LEU A 83 3.96 -5.28 -0.39
N MET A 84 4.35 -4.13 0.15
CA MET A 84 5.58 -3.93 0.90
C MET A 84 5.24 -3.67 2.36
N GLY A 85 5.91 -4.34 3.29
CA GLY A 85 5.71 -4.08 4.71
C GLY A 85 6.38 -5.11 5.60
N TYR A 86 6.02 -5.08 6.87
CA TYR A 86 6.54 -5.99 7.89
C TYR A 86 5.72 -7.27 7.95
N ILE A 87 6.35 -8.35 8.42
CA ILE A 87 5.68 -9.64 8.60
C ILE A 87 4.63 -9.59 9.73
N ASN A 88 4.80 -8.71 10.72
CA ASN A 88 3.91 -8.63 11.89
C ASN A 88 2.44 -8.36 11.51
N PRO A 89 2.11 -7.31 10.70
CA PRO A 89 0.75 -7.13 10.19
C PRO A 89 0.16 -8.36 9.49
N VAL A 90 0.96 -9.06 8.69
CA VAL A 90 0.55 -10.29 7.98
C VAL A 90 0.17 -11.39 8.98
N LEU A 91 1.00 -11.59 10.01
CA LEU A 91 0.74 -12.58 11.05
C LEU A 91 -0.47 -12.21 11.91
N SER A 92 -0.64 -10.92 12.25
CA SER A 92 -1.79 -10.43 13.03
C SER A 92 -3.11 -10.54 12.27
N TYR A 93 -3.11 -10.29 10.96
CA TYR A 93 -4.27 -10.53 10.10
C TYR A 93 -4.61 -12.03 9.99
N GLY A 94 -3.56 -12.86 10.01
CA GLY A 94 -3.60 -14.30 9.84
C GLY A 94 -3.01 -14.67 8.48
N PHE A 95 -1.86 -15.36 8.51
CA PHE A 95 -1.08 -15.69 7.30
C PHE A 95 -1.93 -16.36 6.21
N GLU A 96 -2.72 -17.38 6.56
CA GLU A 96 -3.59 -18.10 5.61
C GLU A 96 -4.71 -17.23 5.03
N LYS A 97 -5.14 -16.17 5.74
CA LYS A 97 -6.14 -15.23 5.21
C LYS A 97 -5.52 -14.19 4.29
N PHE A 98 -4.22 -13.93 4.47
CA PHE A 98 -3.48 -12.94 3.69
C PHE A 98 -3.12 -13.46 2.29
N CYS A 99 -2.84 -14.77 2.17
CA CYS A 99 -2.50 -15.45 0.92
C CYS A 99 -3.74 -15.82 0.08
#